data_AF-A0A376FF35-F1
#
_entry.id   AF-A0A376FF35-F1
#
_cell.length_a   1.000
_cell.length_b   1.000
_cell.length_c   1.000
_cell.angle_alpha   90.00
_cell.angle_beta   90.00
_cell.angle_gamma   90.00
#
_symmetry.space_group_name_H-M   'P 1'
#
loop_
_entity.id
_entity.type
_entity.pdbx_description
1 polymer ?
#
loop_
_entity_poly.entity_id
_entity_poly.type
_entity_poly.pdbx_seq_one_letter_code
_entity_poly.pdbx_strand_id
1 'polypeptide(L)' 'MNSIIKRCSVAGVLALAVLMPDFRLLKTSPEGLALIADLEGCRLSPYRCSAGVWTSGIGHTANVVPTRDITER' A
#
# COMPACT_ATOMS: atom_id res chain seq x y z
N MET A 1 -1.60 -23.33 -8.73
CA MET A 1 -0.57 -22.27 -8.74
C MET A 1 -0.63 -21.55 -7.40
N ASN A 2 0.28 -21.87 -6.47
CA ASN A 2 0.37 -21.15 -5.20
C ASN A 2 0.99 -19.78 -5.47
N SER A 3 0.16 -18.80 -5.85
CA SER A 3 0.58 -17.40 -5.89
C SER A 3 0.85 -17.00 -4.44
N ILE A 4 2.11 -16.99 -4.05
CA ILE A 4 2.55 -16.37 -2.79
C ILE A 4 2.19 -14.90 -2.95
N ILE A 5 1.04 -14.50 -2.41
CA ILE A 5 0.65 -13.09 -2.33
C ILE A 5 1.77 -12.41 -1.55
N LYS A 6 2.61 -11.65 -2.25
CA LYS A 6 3.66 -10.85 -1.62
C LYS A 6 2.98 -9.75 -0.83
N ARG A 7 2.76 -10.00 0.46
CA ARG A 7 2.20 -9.03 1.40
C ARG A 7 3.32 -8.11 1.87
N CYS A 8 2.99 -6.86 2.10
CA CYS A 8 3.86 -5.91 2.78
C CYS A 8 3.46 -5.76 4.25
N SER A 9 4.41 -5.34 5.07
CA SER A 9 4.26 -4.89 6.44
C SER A 9 3.72 -3.46 6.48
N VAL A 10 2.46 -3.31 6.90
CA VAL A 10 1.84 -2.00 7.16
C VAL A 10 2.70 -1.16 8.11
N ALA A 11 3.19 -1.77 9.20
CA ALA A 11 4.06 -1.09 10.16
C ALA A 11 5.37 -0.60 9.50
N GLY A 12 5.95 -1.40 8.59
CA GLY A 12 7.15 -1.02 7.86
C GLY A 12 6.93 0.17 6.93
N VAL A 13 5.83 0.15 6.17
CA VAL A 13 5.45 1.26 5.28
C VAL A 13 5.18 2.54 6.07
N LEU A 14 4.46 2.45 7.19
CA LEU A 14 4.19 3.62 8.04
C LEU A 14 5.47 4.18 8.67
N ALA A 15 6.40 3.32 9.12
CA ALA A 15 7.69 3.76 9.64
C ALA A 15 8.51 4.52 8.58
N LEU A 16 8.50 4.06 7.33
CA LEU A 16 9.15 4.76 6.22
C LEU A 16 8.44 6.06 5.84
N ALA A 17 7.11 6.09 5.90
CA ALA A 17 6.33 7.29 5.60
C ALA A 17 6.69 8.46 6.54
N VAL A 18 6.94 8.19 7.82
CA VAL A 18 7.36 9.22 8.80
C VAL A 18 8.69 9.89 8.43
N LEU A 19 9.53 9.23 7.62
CA LEU A 19 10.80 9.77 7.15
C LEU A 19 10.64 10.69 5.92
N MET A 20 9.46 10.76 5.31
CA MET A 20 9.21 11.61 4.15
C MET A 20 9.05 13.09 4.57
N PRO A 21 9.63 14.05 3.81
CA PRO A 21 9.55 15.48 4.14
C PRO A 21 8.10 15.99 4.19
N ASP A 22 7.27 15.49 3.28
CA ASP A 22 5.87 15.90 3.15
C ASP A 22 4.93 15.20 4.14
N PHE A 23 5.42 14.28 4.97
CA PHE A 23 4.60 13.59 5.96
C PHE A 23 3.90 14.57 6.91
N ARG A 24 4.55 15.71 7.20
CA ARG A 24 4.02 16.79 8.03
C ARG A 24 2.80 17.50 7.43
N LEU A 25 2.53 17.31 6.14
CA LEU A 25 1.34 17.85 5.46
C LEU A 25 0.10 16.99 5.70
N LEU A 26 0.27 15.74 6.15
CA LEU A 26 -0.85 14.87 6.48
C LEU A 26 -1.54 15.36 7.76
N LYS A 27 -2.87 15.42 7.69
CA LYS A 27 -3.73 15.78 8.84
C LYS A 27 -4.27 14.55 9.58
N THR A 28 -4.19 13.37 8.96
CA THR A 28 -4.60 12.10 9.55
C THR A 28 -3.59 11.68 10.61
N SER A 29 -4.05 11.29 11.80
CA SER A 29 -3.16 10.85 12.87
C SER A 29 -2.45 9.54 12.51
N PRO A 30 -1.33 9.18 13.18
CA PRO A 30 -0.66 7.91 12.97
C PRO A 30 -1.59 6.70 13.14
N GLU A 31 -2.49 6.74 14.12
CA GLU A 31 -3.48 5.69 14.39
C GLU A 31 -4.54 5.64 13.27
N GLY A 32 -4.93 6.80 12.74
CA GLY A 32 -5.81 6.88 11.57
C GLY A 32 -5.16 6.29 10.31
N LEU A 33 -3.86 6.55 10.10
CA LEU A 33 -3.11 5.96 8.99
C LEU A 33 -2.97 4.43 9.16
N ALA A 34 -2.72 3.95 10.37
CA ALA A 34 -2.70 2.52 10.67
C ALA A 34 -4.07 1.87 10.39
N LEU A 35 -5.16 2.48 10.86
CA LEU A 35 -6.51 2.00 10.61
C LEU A 35 -6.82 1.91 9.11
N ILE A 36 -6.48 2.94 8.32
CA ILE A 36 -6.68 2.93 6.87
C ILE A 36 -5.87 1.79 6.24
N ALA A 37 -4.60 1.67 6.60
CA ALA A 37 -3.72 0.66 6.03
C ALA A 37 -4.12 -0.77 6.38
N ASP A 38 -4.66 -1.00 7.58
CA ASP A 38 -5.17 -2.30 8.01
C ASP A 38 -6.44 -2.69 7.25
N LEU A 39 -7.33 -1.73 6.98
CA LEU A 39 -8.58 -1.95 6.24
C LEU A 39 -8.35 -2.18 4.74
N GLU A 40 -7.42 -1.44 4.13
CA GLU A 40 -7.01 -1.65 2.73
C GLU A 40 -6.18 -2.92 2.55
N GLY A 41 -5.38 -3.26 3.56
CA GLY A 41 -4.32 -4.25 3.47
C GLY A 41 -3.16 -3.77 2.58
N CYS A 42 -2.08 -4.56 2.55
CA CYS A 42 -0.88 -4.23 1.79
C CYS A 42 -0.47 -5.37 0.85
N ARG A 43 -0.45 -5.11 -0.47
CA ARG A 43 -0.08 -6.10 -1.50
C ARG A 43 0.97 -5.56 -2.48
N LEU A 44 2.13 -6.20 -2.53
CA LEU A 44 3.26 -5.81 -3.39
C LEU A 44 3.05 -6.20 -4.86
N SER A 45 2.30 -7.27 -5.13
CA SER A 45 1.94 -7.66 -6.48
C SER A 45 0.62 -7.01 -6.92
N PRO A 46 0.55 -6.39 -8.11
CA PRO A 46 -0.67 -5.80 -8.65
C PRO A 46 -1.84 -6.80 -8.65
N TYR A 47 -3.03 -6.33 -8.28
CA TYR A 47 -4.26 -7.10 -8.30
C TYR A 47 -5.40 -6.28 -8.90
N ARG A 48 -6.47 -6.95 -9.34
CA ARG A 48 -7.73 -6.28 -9.71
C ARG A 48 -8.61 -6.21 -8.48
N CYS A 49 -9.02 -5.00 -8.09
CA CYS A 49 -10.04 -4.82 -7.06
C CYS A 49 -11.44 -5.25 -7.58
N SER A 50 -12.46 -5.22 -6.73
CA SER A 50 -13.85 -5.59 -7.10
C SER A 50 -14.43 -4.73 -8.23
N ALA A 51 -13.96 -3.49 -8.38
CA ALA A 51 -14.33 -2.60 -9.49
C ALA A 51 -13.53 -2.88 -10.78
N GLY A 52 -12.67 -3.91 -10.79
CA GLY A 52 -11.85 -4.24 -11.93
C GLY A 52 -10.77 -3.21 -12.22
N VAL A 53 -10.28 -2.44 -11.25
CA VAL A 53 -9.15 -1.49 -11.40
C VAL A 53 -7.85 -2.14 -10.90
N TRP A 54 -6.73 -1.87 -11.56
CA TRP A 54 -5.43 -2.34 -11.09
C TRP A 54 -5.01 -1.58 -9.84
N THR A 55 -4.63 -2.33 -8.80
CA THR A 55 -4.30 -1.81 -7.47
C THR A 55 -3.04 -2.47 -6.95
N SER A 56 -2.20 -1.72 -6.24
CA SER A 56 -1.02 -2.22 -5.52
C SER A 56 -0.78 -1.43 -4.23
N GLY A 57 0.12 -1.92 -3.38
CA GLY A 57 0.45 -1.31 -2.09
C GLY A 57 -0.77 -1.27 -1.16
N ILE A 58 -1.01 -0.08 -0.59
CA ILE A 58 -2.16 0.25 0.26
C ILE A 58 -3.15 1.05 -0.60
N GLY A 59 -4.06 0.37 -1.30
CA GLY A 59 -5.13 1.00 -2.08
C GLY A 59 -4.70 1.87 -3.29
N HIS A 60 -3.44 1.83 -3.72
CA HIS A 60 -2.94 2.70 -4.79
C HIS A 60 -3.35 2.20 -6.19
N THR A 61 -3.86 3.09 -7.05
CA THR A 61 -4.37 2.75 -8.40
C THR A 61 -3.73 3.54 -9.54
N ALA A 62 -3.10 4.69 -9.25
CA ALA A 62 -2.54 5.56 -10.28
C ALA A 62 -1.34 4.88 -10.96
N ASN A 63 -1.38 4.76 -12.29
CA ASN A 63 -0.29 4.19 -13.09
C ASN A 63 0.15 2.77 -12.66
N VAL A 64 -0.78 1.98 -12.10
CA VAL A 64 -0.53 0.56 -11.77
C VAL A 64 -0.72 -0.29 -13.03
N VAL A 65 0.27 -1.12 -13.32
CA VAL A 65 0.27 -2.05 -14.46
C VAL A 65 0.40 -3.48 -13.94
N PRO A 66 -0.19 -4.49 -14.62
CA PRO A 66 -0.28 -5.86 -14.11
C PRO A 66 1.05 -6.57 -13.84
N THR A 67 2.12 -6.16 -14.52
CA THR A 67 3.39 -6.90 -14.54
C THR A 67 4.46 -6.32 -13.61
N ARG A 68 4.15 -5.22 -12.91
CA ARG A 68 5.13 -4.49 -12.11
C ARG A 68 4.83 -4.61 -10.62
N ASP A 69 5.54 -5.52 -9.97
CA ASP A 69 5.61 -5.58 -8.51
C ASP A 69 6.24 -4.28 -7.95
N ILE A 70 5.88 -3.92 -6.72
CA ILE A 70 6.49 -2.82 -5.96
C ILE A 70 7.26 -3.35 -4.75
N THR A 71 8.04 -2.47 -4.10
CA THR A 71 8.79 -2.75 -2.87
C THR A 71 8.36 -1.80 -1.75
N GLU A 72 8.69 -2.17 -0.51
CA GLU A 72 8.48 -1.30 0.65
C GLU A 72 9.59 -0.28 0.83
N ARG A 73 10.77 -0.55 0.26
CA ARG A 73 11.96 0.30 0.33
C ARG A 73 11.91 1.42 -0.70
#